data_AF-A0A1C5QD65-F1
#
_entry.id   AF-A0A1C5QD65-F1
#
_cell.length_a   1.000
_cell.length_b   1.000
_cell.length_c   1.000
_cell.angle_alpha   90.00
_cell.angle_beta   90.00
_cell.angle_gamma   90.00
#
_symmetry.space_group_name_H-M   'P 1'
#
loop_
_entity.id
_entity.type
_entity.pdbx_description
1 polymer ?
#
loop_
_entity_poly.entity_id
_entity_poly.type
_entity_poly.pdbx_seq_one_letter_code
_entity_poly.pdbx_strand_id
1 'polypeptide(L)'
;MSKIIKVSTDLEVTVHDFPQGNMREQNRALYELIGNGCDMIEHVMPVRLYNELGHSNHVKRSNSKCVSMLIDEEGLLKDNETNLIGSYLYGVDQHGQRIVGNVLFVTDVYEGDGISFTGIEPETFEKLHEQLKNMAVAMKATVQSMKGAKA
;
A
#
# COMPACT_ATOMS: atom_id res chain seq x y z
N MET A 1 -5.86 -5.05 -17.98
CA MET A 1 -5.14 -5.75 -16.90
C MET A 1 -5.48 -5.05 -15.59
N SER A 2 -5.69 -5.81 -14.52
CA SER A 2 -6.05 -5.24 -13.21
C SER A 2 -4.82 -4.56 -12.62
N LYS A 3 -4.97 -3.33 -12.12
CA LYS A 3 -3.82 -2.50 -11.69
C LYS A 3 -3.70 -2.45 -10.18
N ILE A 4 -2.48 -2.26 -9.69
CA ILE A 4 -2.17 -1.98 -8.29
C ILE A 4 -1.36 -0.68 -8.19
N ILE A 5 -1.29 -0.13 -6.99
CA ILE A 5 -0.57 1.11 -6.72
C ILE A 5 0.58 0.81 -5.78
N LYS A 6 1.78 1.27 -6.12
CA LYS A 6 2.93 1.27 -5.21
C LYS A 6 3.18 2.69 -4.71
N VAL A 7 3.39 2.82 -3.41
CA VAL A 7 3.85 4.05 -2.78
C VAL A 7 5.22 3.82 -2.15
N SER A 8 6.23 4.55 -2.63
CA SER A 8 7.59 4.46 -2.09
C SER A 8 7.82 5.32 -0.86
N THR A 9 8.94 5.09 -0.18
CA THR A 9 9.43 5.92 0.94
C THR A 9 9.73 7.36 0.50
N ASP A 10 10.06 7.57 -0.78
CA ASP A 10 10.28 8.88 -1.39
C ASP A 10 8.98 9.56 -1.85
N LEU A 11 7.82 9.08 -1.36
CA LEU A 11 6.50 9.61 -1.69
C LEU A 11 6.21 9.54 -3.22
N GLU A 12 6.76 8.55 -3.92
CA GLU A 12 6.41 8.32 -5.32
C GLU A 12 5.24 7.35 -5.42
N VAL A 13 4.20 7.77 -6.14
CA VAL A 13 3.02 6.96 -6.44
C VAL A 13 3.17 6.42 -7.84
N THR A 14 3.29 5.11 -7.98
CA THR A 14 3.47 4.43 -9.27
C THR A 14 2.41 3.36 -9.47
N VAL A 15 2.09 3.06 -10.72
CA VAL A 15 1.03 2.13 -11.10
C VAL A 15 1.65 0.93 -11.78
N HIS A 16 1.22 -0.27 -11.39
CA HIS A 16 1.72 -1.53 -11.90
C HIS A 16 0.57 -2.46 -12.24
N ASP A 17 0.79 -3.41 -13.14
CA ASP A 17 -0.17 -4.49 -13.36
C ASP A 17 -0.08 -5.50 -12.20
N PHE A 18 -1.23 -6.03 -11.77
CA PHE A 18 -1.26 -7.14 -10.83
C PHE A 18 -0.64 -8.38 -11.51
N PRO A 19 0.28 -9.09 -10.84
CA PRO A 19 1.01 -10.18 -11.46
C PRO A 19 0.08 -11.34 -11.85
N GLN A 20 0.45 -11.99 -12.95
CA GLN A 20 -0.25 -13.16 -13.48
C GLN A 20 0.52 -14.43 -13.09
N GLY A 21 -0.14 -15.58 -13.25
CA GLY A 21 0.46 -16.89 -12.94
C GLY A 21 -0.13 -17.49 -11.66
N ASN A 22 0.54 -18.51 -11.14
CA ASN A 22 0.15 -19.14 -9.88
C ASN A 22 0.56 -18.29 -8.67
N MET A 23 0.06 -18.64 -7.49
CA MET A 23 0.32 -17.89 -6.24
C MET A 23 1.82 -17.69 -5.96
N ARG A 24 2.68 -18.65 -6.30
CA ARG A 24 4.13 -18.52 -6.08
C ARG A 24 4.77 -17.49 -7.02
N GLU A 25 4.35 -17.48 -8.28
CA GLU A 25 4.81 -16.50 -9.28
C GLU A 25 4.30 -15.10 -8.94
N GLN A 26 3.03 -15.00 -8.55
CA GLN A 26 2.44 -13.75 -8.09
C GLN A 26 3.15 -13.18 -6.87
N ASN A 27 3.35 -14.00 -5.83
CA ASN A 27 4.06 -13.57 -4.63
C ASN A 27 5.49 -13.14 -4.93
N ARG A 28 6.23 -13.86 -5.78
CA ARG A 28 7.58 -13.46 -6.20
C ARG A 28 7.59 -12.07 -6.84
N ALA A 29 6.66 -11.80 -7.75
CA ALA A 29 6.56 -10.50 -8.39
C ALA A 29 6.16 -9.38 -7.39
N LEU A 30 5.26 -9.67 -6.44
CA LEU A 30 4.90 -8.71 -5.38
C LEU A 30 6.11 -8.41 -4.47
N TYR A 31 6.89 -9.43 -4.10
CA TYR A 31 8.13 -9.27 -3.31
C TYR A 31 9.14 -8.38 -4.03
N GLU A 32 9.38 -8.63 -5.33
CA GLU A 32 10.27 -7.82 -6.15
C GLU A 32 9.78 -6.37 -6.26
N LEU A 33 8.46 -6.18 -6.33
CA LEU A 33 7.86 -4.85 -6.45
C LEU A 33 7.91 -4.05 -5.14
N ILE A 34 7.75 -4.71 -3.99
CA ILE A 34 8.03 -4.14 -2.65
C ILE A 34 9.52 -3.81 -2.56
N GLY A 35 10.38 -4.71 -3.00
CA GLY A 35 11.83 -4.51 -3.08
C GLY A 35 12.53 -4.64 -1.73
N ASN A 36 13.75 -4.09 -1.64
CA ASN A 36 14.65 -4.17 -0.49
C ASN A 36 14.82 -5.58 0.12
N GLY A 37 14.87 -6.61 -0.73
CA GLY A 37 15.01 -7.99 -0.27
C GLY A 37 13.79 -8.53 0.48
N CYS A 38 12.59 -8.00 0.22
CA CYS A 38 11.34 -8.60 0.65
C CYS A 38 11.24 -10.06 0.14
N ASP A 39 10.81 -10.96 1.01
CA ASP A 39 10.55 -12.37 0.72
C ASP A 39 9.34 -12.92 1.47
N MET A 40 8.76 -12.12 2.37
CA MET A 40 7.53 -12.39 3.11
C MET A 40 6.68 -11.11 3.19
N ILE A 41 5.39 -11.24 2.86
CA ILE A 41 4.44 -10.13 2.87
C ILE A 41 3.62 -10.15 4.15
N GLU A 42 3.51 -8.99 4.80
CA GLU A 42 2.47 -8.71 5.78
C GLU A 42 1.26 -8.08 5.08
N HIS A 43 0.07 -8.57 5.42
CA HIS A 43 -1.19 -7.97 4.99
C HIS A 43 -1.72 -7.03 6.07
N VAL A 44 -1.87 -5.75 5.72
CA VAL A 44 -2.26 -4.68 6.65
C VAL A 44 -3.57 -4.06 6.22
N MET A 45 -4.48 -3.90 7.19
CA MET A 45 -5.79 -3.23 7.05
C MET A 45 -5.74 -1.82 7.68
N PRO A 46 -5.28 -0.79 6.95
CA PRO A 46 -5.06 0.55 7.52
C PRO A 46 -6.36 1.29 7.89
N VAL A 47 -6.48 1.73 9.14
CA VAL A 47 -7.71 2.32 9.68
C VAL A 47 -8.17 3.59 8.93
N ARG A 48 -7.25 4.48 8.55
CA ARG A 48 -7.61 5.75 7.88
C ARG A 48 -7.96 5.57 6.41
N LEU A 49 -7.51 4.50 5.78
CA LEU A 49 -7.94 4.17 4.41
C LEU A 49 -9.47 4.00 4.36
N TYR A 50 -10.05 3.43 5.41
CA TYR A 50 -11.50 3.23 5.51
C TYR A 50 -12.20 4.45 6.08
N ASN A 51 -11.72 4.97 7.22
CA ASN A 51 -12.43 6.00 7.97
C ASN A 51 -12.25 7.42 7.40
N GLU A 52 -11.12 7.71 6.74
CA GLU A 52 -10.83 9.06 6.23
C GLU A 52 -10.88 9.12 4.69
N LEU A 53 -10.36 8.11 4.00
CA LEU A 53 -10.39 8.08 2.53
C LEU A 53 -11.68 7.46 1.96
N GLY A 54 -12.51 6.84 2.83
CA GLY A 54 -13.83 6.32 2.46
C GLY A 54 -13.76 5.13 1.52
N HIS A 55 -12.78 4.24 1.70
CA HIS A 55 -12.71 2.94 1.02
C HIS A 55 -13.37 1.85 1.87
N SER A 56 -13.70 0.73 1.23
CA SER A 56 -14.32 -0.41 1.92
C SER A 56 -13.26 -1.29 2.57
N ASN A 57 -13.57 -1.85 3.74
CA ASN A 57 -12.87 -3.00 4.34
C ASN A 57 -13.69 -4.30 4.24
N HIS A 58 -14.79 -4.28 3.49
CA HIS A 58 -15.66 -5.44 3.29
C HIS A 58 -15.24 -6.23 2.05
N VAL A 59 -14.64 -7.39 2.28
CA VAL A 59 -14.23 -8.35 1.26
C VAL A 59 -15.44 -9.01 0.61
N LYS A 60 -15.45 -9.13 -0.72
CA LYS A 60 -16.47 -9.86 -1.48
C LYS A 60 -15.85 -10.93 -2.37
N ARG A 61 -16.64 -11.93 -2.77
CA ARG A 61 -16.25 -12.96 -3.74
C ARG A 61 -16.12 -12.41 -5.17
N SER A 62 -16.92 -11.41 -5.51
CA SER A 62 -16.92 -10.74 -6.81
C SER A 62 -17.07 -9.24 -6.64
N ASN A 63 -16.41 -8.47 -7.51
CA ASN A 63 -16.40 -7.00 -7.48
C ASN A 63 -16.12 -6.45 -6.07
N SER A 64 -15.15 -7.05 -5.38
CA SER A 64 -14.68 -6.53 -4.11
C SER A 64 -14.09 -5.15 -4.32
N LYS A 65 -14.45 -4.22 -3.44
CA LYS A 65 -13.86 -2.88 -3.36
C LYS A 65 -13.01 -2.74 -2.09
N CYS A 66 -12.68 -3.87 -1.45
CA CYS A 66 -11.88 -3.93 -0.24
C CYS A 66 -10.42 -3.67 -0.58
N VAL A 67 -9.88 -2.52 -0.20
CA VAL A 67 -8.47 -2.20 -0.43
C VAL A 67 -7.68 -2.42 0.85
N SER A 68 -6.53 -3.06 0.72
CA SER A 68 -5.58 -3.29 1.80
C SER A 68 -4.17 -2.87 1.38
N MET A 69 -3.22 -2.93 2.32
CA MET A 69 -1.80 -2.70 2.07
C MET A 69 -1.02 -4.01 2.20
N LEU A 70 -0.09 -4.25 1.28
CA LEU A 70 0.94 -5.28 1.38
C LEU A 70 2.27 -4.61 1.65
N ILE A 71 2.98 -5.08 2.67
CA ILE A 71 4.30 -4.58 3.07
C ILE A 71 5.26 -5.74 3.28
N ASP A 72 6.55 -5.45 3.45
CA ASP A 72 7.53 -6.43 3.90
C ASP A 72 7.34 -6.69 5.41
N GLU A 73 6.98 -7.93 5.77
CA GLU A 73 6.77 -8.35 7.17
C GLU A 73 8.03 -8.12 8.01
N GLU A 74 9.20 -8.35 7.42
CA GLU A 74 10.48 -8.15 8.10
C GLU A 74 11.05 -6.75 7.85
N GLY A 75 10.26 -5.83 7.29
CA GLY A 75 10.72 -4.53 6.86
C GLY A 75 11.41 -3.74 7.98
N LEU A 76 10.94 -3.88 9.22
CA LEU A 76 11.51 -3.23 10.41
C LEU A 76 12.86 -3.78 10.84
N LEU A 77 13.21 -5.00 10.43
CA LEU A 77 14.51 -5.63 10.71
C LEU A 77 15.59 -5.21 9.69
N LYS A 78 15.19 -4.49 8.63
CA LYS A 78 16.04 -4.05 7.53
C LYS A 78 16.29 -2.55 7.64
N ASP A 79 17.32 -2.06 6.94
CA ASP A 79 17.60 -0.63 6.83
C ASP A 79 16.61 0.03 5.85
N ASN A 80 15.37 0.15 6.31
CA ASN A 80 14.26 0.74 5.56
C ASN A 80 13.91 2.12 6.10
N GLU A 81 13.70 3.05 5.18
CA GLU A 81 13.10 4.34 5.48
C GLU A 81 11.60 4.21 5.79
N THR A 82 11.08 5.19 6.53
CA THR A 82 9.65 5.22 6.89
C THR A 82 8.80 5.56 5.66
N ASN A 83 7.77 4.76 5.40
CA ASN A 83 6.74 5.11 4.43
C ASN A 83 5.75 6.07 5.08
N LEU A 84 5.84 7.36 4.79
CA LEU A 84 5.02 8.37 5.46
C LEU A 84 3.52 8.20 5.17
N ILE A 85 3.15 7.91 3.93
CA ILE A 85 1.74 7.67 3.56
C ILE A 85 1.25 6.37 4.20
N GLY A 86 2.01 5.27 4.07
CA GLY A 86 1.65 3.99 4.69
C GLY A 86 1.47 4.11 6.20
N SER A 87 2.41 4.78 6.88
CA SER A 87 2.36 4.99 8.33
C SER A 87 1.21 5.89 8.75
N TYR A 88 0.93 6.96 7.99
CA TYR A 88 -0.24 7.80 8.22
C TYR A 88 -1.51 6.96 8.12
N LEU A 89 -1.68 6.22 7.02
CA LEU A 89 -2.90 5.44 6.78
C LEU A 89 -3.09 4.32 7.81
N TYR A 90 -2.00 3.69 8.23
CA TYR A 90 -1.99 2.67 9.28
C TYR A 90 -2.40 3.24 10.65
N GLY A 91 -2.03 4.49 10.94
CA GLY A 91 -2.36 5.16 12.19
C GLY A 91 -1.21 5.18 13.18
N VAL A 92 0.04 5.33 12.71
CA VAL A 92 1.25 5.31 13.55
C VAL A 92 1.19 6.25 14.76
N ASP A 93 0.51 7.38 14.67
CA ASP A 93 0.32 8.33 15.77
C ASP A 93 -0.61 7.80 16.89
N GLN A 94 -1.39 6.75 16.61
CA GLN A 94 -2.31 6.13 17.55
C GLN A 94 -1.65 4.96 18.32
N HIS A 95 -0.82 4.15 17.66
CA HIS A 95 -0.26 2.93 18.24
C HIS A 95 1.28 2.85 18.17
N GLY A 96 1.96 3.82 17.58
CA GLY A 96 3.43 3.97 17.59
C GLY A 96 4.19 3.05 16.64
N GLN A 97 3.53 2.21 15.85
CA GLN A 97 4.18 1.28 14.91
C GLN A 97 4.21 1.89 13.51
N ARG A 98 5.41 2.10 12.99
CA ARG A 98 5.62 2.71 11.67
C ARG A 98 5.61 1.64 10.58
N ILE A 99 5.13 2.02 9.40
CA ILE A 99 5.30 1.25 8.17
C ILE A 99 6.61 1.71 7.52
N VAL A 100 7.45 0.76 7.12
CA VAL A 100 8.76 1.03 6.50
C VAL A 100 8.85 0.33 5.15
N GLY A 101 9.69 0.86 4.25
CA GLY A 101 9.84 0.34 2.89
C GLY A 101 8.69 0.73 1.96
N ASN A 102 8.62 0.10 0.78
CA ASN A 102 7.55 0.38 -0.18
C ASN A 102 6.25 -0.34 0.24
N VAL A 103 5.11 0.28 -0.08
CA VAL A 103 3.78 -0.27 0.20
C VAL A 103 3.07 -0.53 -1.13
N LEU A 104 2.42 -1.68 -1.25
CA LEU A 104 1.51 -1.97 -2.36
C LEU A 104 0.06 -1.89 -1.89
N PHE A 105 -0.80 -1.26 -2.67
CA PHE A 105 -2.25 -1.28 -2.48
C PHE A 105 -2.87 -2.29 -3.43
N VAL A 106 -3.64 -3.20 -2.88
CA VAL A 106 -4.29 -4.32 -3.60
C VAL A 106 -5.76 -4.40 -3.24
N THR A 107 -6.53 -5.23 -3.95
CA THR A 107 -7.88 -5.59 -3.54
C THR A 107 -7.90 -6.98 -2.92
N ASP A 108 -8.54 -7.09 -1.77
CA ASP A 108 -8.84 -8.37 -1.13
C ASP A 108 -10.07 -8.98 -1.78
N VAL A 109 -10.00 -10.26 -2.12
CA VAL A 109 -11.11 -11.04 -2.69
C VAL A 109 -11.20 -12.39 -1.99
N TYR A 110 -12.43 -12.87 -1.79
CA TYR A 110 -12.60 -14.25 -1.33
C TYR A 110 -12.36 -15.24 -2.46
N GLU A 111 -11.40 -16.15 -2.27
CA GLU A 111 -11.11 -17.28 -3.14
C GLU A 111 -11.25 -18.57 -2.34
N GLY A 112 -12.25 -19.39 -2.68
CA GLY A 112 -12.64 -20.53 -1.84
C GLY A 112 -13.07 -20.07 -0.44
N ASP A 113 -12.38 -20.56 0.60
CA ASP A 113 -12.60 -20.18 2.00
C ASP A 113 -11.54 -19.20 2.53
N GLY A 114 -10.61 -18.76 1.68
CA GLY A 114 -9.52 -17.86 2.03
C GLY A 114 -9.64 -16.46 1.41
N ILE A 115 -8.76 -15.57 1.86
CA ILE A 115 -8.54 -14.26 1.23
C ILE A 115 -7.38 -14.40 0.25
N SER A 116 -7.57 -13.89 -0.95
CA SER A 116 -6.58 -13.76 -2.01
C SER A 116 -6.50 -12.29 -2.42
N PHE A 117 -5.47 -11.94 -3.20
CA PHE A 117 -5.25 -10.57 -3.65
C PHE A 117 -5.46 -10.47 -5.16
N THR A 118 -5.92 -9.32 -5.60
CA THR A 118 -6.05 -8.99 -7.03
C THR A 118 -5.81 -7.50 -7.25
N GLY A 119 -5.82 -7.09 -8.53
CA GLY A 119 -5.77 -5.68 -8.87
C GLY A 119 -7.04 -4.94 -8.47
N ILE A 120 -6.90 -3.64 -8.30
CA ILE A 120 -7.94 -2.76 -7.78
C ILE A 120 -9.05 -2.56 -8.81
N GLU A 121 -10.29 -2.64 -8.33
CA GLU A 121 -11.49 -2.34 -9.13
C GLU A 121 -11.39 -0.92 -9.73
N PRO A 122 -11.73 -0.70 -11.02
CA PRO A 122 -11.43 0.55 -11.74
C PRO A 122 -11.89 1.85 -11.06
N GLU A 123 -13.13 1.94 -10.57
CA GLU A 123 -13.60 3.15 -9.91
C GLU A 123 -12.85 3.40 -8.59
N THR A 124 -12.64 2.32 -7.84
CA THR A 124 -11.87 2.34 -6.58
C THR A 124 -10.42 2.73 -6.83
N PHE A 125 -9.83 2.25 -7.92
CA PHE A 125 -8.46 2.56 -8.35
C PHE A 125 -8.29 4.05 -8.64
N GLU A 126 -9.14 4.63 -9.49
CA GLU A 126 -9.01 6.05 -9.86
C GLU A 126 -9.14 6.96 -8.63
N LYS A 127 -10.12 6.70 -7.77
CA LYS A 127 -10.31 7.44 -6.52
C LYS A 127 -9.09 7.33 -5.60
N LEU A 128 -8.62 6.10 -5.36
CA LEU A 128 -7.48 5.87 -4.46
C LEU A 128 -6.20 6.49 -5.02
N HIS A 129 -5.93 6.32 -6.31
CA HIS A 129 -4.75 6.84 -6.97
C HIS A 129 -4.69 8.36 -6.89
N GLU A 130 -5.80 9.06 -7.12
CA GLU A 130 -5.89 10.51 -6.97
C GLU A 130 -5.61 10.94 -5.51
N GLN A 131 -6.25 10.28 -4.54
CA GLN A 131 -6.05 10.58 -3.11
C GLN A 131 -4.59 10.39 -2.69
N LEU A 132 -3.97 9.26 -3.07
CA LEU A 132 -2.56 8.97 -2.74
C LEU A 132 -1.61 9.98 -3.41
N LYS A 133 -1.87 10.38 -4.65
CA LYS A 133 -1.07 11.43 -5.33
C LYS A 133 -1.18 12.78 -4.63
N ASN A 134 -2.38 13.18 -4.22
CA ASN A 134 -2.60 14.43 -3.51
C ASN A 134 -1.88 14.42 -2.15
N MET A 135 -1.97 13.31 -1.41
CA MET A 135 -1.21 13.11 -0.17
C MET A 135 0.30 13.19 -0.41
N ALA A 136 0.81 12.52 -1.44
CA ALA A 136 2.23 12.53 -1.78
C ALA A 136 2.74 13.94 -2.07
N VAL A 137 2.00 14.74 -2.86
CA VAL A 137 2.35 16.13 -3.15
C VAL A 137 2.38 16.97 -1.87
N ALA A 138 1.33 16.89 -1.05
CA ALA A 138 1.24 17.64 0.20
C ALA A 138 2.38 17.29 1.17
N MET A 139 2.63 15.99 1.38
CA MET A 139 3.69 15.52 2.27
C MET A 139 5.08 15.88 1.75
N LYS A 140 5.34 15.80 0.43
CA LYS A 140 6.63 16.22 -0.16
C LYS A 140 6.91 17.69 0.14
N ALA A 141 5.90 18.56 -0.03
CA ALA A 141 6.03 19.98 0.27
C ALA A 141 6.33 20.23 1.76
N THR A 142 5.66 19.52 2.66
CA THR A 142 5.91 19.59 4.10
C THR A 142 7.31 19.11 4.48
N VAL A 143 7.78 17.99 3.92
CA VAL A 143 9.14 17.49 4.19
C VAL A 143 10.20 18.48 3.71
N GLN A 144 10.01 19.08 2.53
CA GLN A 144 10.92 20.08 1.99
C GLN A 144 10.97 21.35 2.84
N SER A 145 9.82 21.85 3.30
CA SER A 145 9.78 23.03 4.18
C SER A 145 10.44 22.79 5.53
N MET A 146 10.26 21.59 6.11
CA MET A 146 10.92 21.20 7.36
C MET A 146 12.44 21.05 7.22
N LYS A 147 12.94 20.60 6.05
CA LYS A 147 14.38 20.53 5.77
C LYS A 147 14.99 21.92 5.58
N GLY A 148 14.28 22.82 4.89
CA GLY A 148 14.72 24.21 4.69
C GLY A 148 14.69 25.07 5.95
N ALA A 149 13.79 24.79 6.90
CA ALA A 149 13.70 25.51 8.17
C ALA A 149 14.78 25.12 9.21
N LYS A 150 15.56 24.06 8.94
CA LYS A 150 16.67 23.60 9.79
C LYS A 150 18.05 24.03 9.27
N ALA A 151 18.10 24.81 8.19
CA ALA A 151 19.32 25.32 7.55
C ALA A 151 19.63 26.76 7.99
#